data_AF-A0A202FA92-F1
#
_entry.id   AF-A0A202FA92-F1
#
_cell.length_a   1.000
_cell.length_b   1.000
_cell.length_c   1.000
_cell.angle_alpha   90.00
_cell.angle_beta   90.00
_cell.angle_gamma   90.00
#
_symmetry.space_group_name_H-M   'P 1'
#
loop_
_entity.id
_entity.type
_entity.pdbx_description
1 polymer ?
#
loop_
_entity_poly.entity_id
_entity_poly.type
_entity_poly.pdbx_seq_one_letter_code
_entity_poly.pdbx_strand_id
1 'polypeptide(L)'
;MKRLYELDKVSRFGIFLIYFFMTVASMLVTDSNLSQMPAMGKYLKLVLFALGALIIFAIIYGLFVLLLKNNNNYKPALLVNMALCLALDGLLSAIVYLIAGKSNIWVNGIVGFISLGGLALLNWKTLEVPQSDKIKITVLTAIVFVLSLF
;
A
#
# COMPACT_ATOMS: atom_id res chain seq x y z
N MET A 1 -11.87 0.47 21.93
CA MET A 1 -11.40 0.35 20.54
C MET A 1 -10.81 -1.04 20.30
N LYS A 2 -11.62 -2.12 20.30
CA LYS A 2 -11.12 -3.52 20.20
C LYS A 2 -11.43 -4.24 18.87
N ARG A 3 -12.20 -3.65 17.95
CA ARG A 3 -12.88 -4.43 16.89
C ARG A 3 -12.28 -4.40 15.47
N LEU A 4 -11.22 -3.63 15.21
CA LEU A 4 -10.58 -3.59 13.88
C LEU A 4 -9.48 -4.65 13.69
N TYR A 5 -8.92 -5.17 14.78
CA TYR A 5 -7.78 -6.11 14.74
C TYR A 5 -8.16 -7.55 15.09
N GLU A 6 -9.37 -7.76 15.63
CA GLU A 6 -10.01 -9.07 15.82
C GLU A 6 -10.84 -9.49 14.58
N LEU A 7 -10.48 -8.96 13.40
CA LEU A 7 -11.16 -9.29 12.16
C LEU A 7 -10.93 -10.76 11.78
N ASP A 8 -12.02 -11.44 11.42
CA ASP A 8 -11.98 -12.80 10.91
C ASP A 8 -11.08 -12.88 9.66
N LYS A 9 -10.55 -14.07 9.36
CA LYS A 9 -9.74 -14.35 8.17
C LYS A 9 -10.41 -13.84 6.90
N VAL A 10 -11.73 -13.96 6.78
CA VAL A 10 -12.52 -13.48 5.63
C VAL A 10 -12.46 -11.96 5.52
N SER A 11 -12.64 -11.22 6.62
CA SER A 11 -12.61 -9.76 6.59
C SER A 11 -11.21 -9.23 6.29
N ARG A 12 -10.15 -9.87 6.80
CA ARG A 12 -8.75 -9.52 6.46
C ARG A 12 -8.46 -9.75 4.97
N PHE A 13 -8.96 -10.85 4.42
CA PHE A 13 -8.87 -11.11 2.99
C PHE A 13 -9.63 -10.06 2.17
N GLY A 14 -10.82 -9.66 2.61
CA GLY A 14 -11.58 -8.57 2.00
C GLY A 14 -10.81 -7.24 1.97
N ILE A 15 -10.16 -6.86 3.08
CA ILE A 15 -9.33 -5.65 3.12
C ILE A 15 -8.14 -5.74 2.16
N PHE A 16 -7.50 -6.93 2.08
CA PHE A 16 -6.43 -7.15 1.11
C PHE A 16 -6.92 -7.06 -0.34
N LEU A 17 -8.12 -7.57 -0.65
CA LEU A 17 -8.74 -7.43 -1.97
C LEU A 17 -9.03 -5.95 -2.31
N ILE A 18 -9.49 -5.16 -1.34
CA ILE A 18 -9.69 -3.72 -1.54
C ILE A 18 -8.37 -3.05 -1.94
N TYR A 19 -7.29 -3.33 -1.21
CA TYR A 19 -5.95 -2.88 -1.59
C TYR A 19 -5.58 -3.29 -3.01
N PHE A 20 -5.74 -4.57 -3.33
CA PHE A 20 -5.34 -5.13 -4.61
C PHE A 20 -6.09 -4.45 -5.77
N PHE A 21 -7.42 -4.39 -5.70
CA PHE A 21 -8.23 -3.76 -6.74
C PHE A 21 -7.98 -2.26 -6.84
N MET A 22 -7.82 -1.55 -5.72
CA MET A 22 -7.53 -0.11 -5.74
C MET A 22 -6.16 0.20 -6.37
N THR A 23 -5.16 -0.63 -6.09
CA THR A 23 -3.82 -0.47 -6.66
C THR A 23 -3.84 -0.71 -8.17
N VAL A 24 -4.48 -1.80 -8.61
CA VAL A 24 -4.64 -2.10 -10.04
C VAL A 24 -5.46 -1.02 -10.74
N ALA A 25 -6.55 -0.54 -10.13
CA ALA A 25 -7.35 0.55 -10.69
C ALA A 25 -6.54 1.84 -10.83
N SER A 26 -5.72 2.18 -9.83
CA SER A 26 -4.83 3.34 -9.87
C SER A 26 -3.82 3.24 -11.01
N MET A 27 -3.19 2.07 -11.20
CA MET A 27 -2.28 1.83 -12.32
C MET A 27 -2.98 1.91 -13.68
N LEU A 28 -4.23 1.45 -13.79
CA LEU A 28 -5.01 1.56 -15.02
C LEU A 28 -5.36 3.02 -15.35
N VAL A 29 -5.74 3.81 -14.33
CA VAL A 29 -6.10 5.22 -14.49
C VAL A 29 -4.90 6.07 -14.85
N THR A 30 -3.74 5.80 -14.24
CA THR A 30 -2.51 6.58 -14.45
C THR A 30 -1.78 6.23 -15.76
N ASP A 31 -2.17 5.16 -16.45
CA ASP A 31 -1.56 4.77 -17.71
C ASP A 31 -2.21 5.44 -18.93
N SER A 32 -1.54 6.48 -19.43
CA SER A 32 -1.99 7.25 -20.61
C SER A 32 -2.04 6.45 -21.92
N ASN A 33 -1.33 5.32 -22.01
CA ASN A 33 -1.23 4.51 -23.22
C ASN A 33 -2.30 3.42 -23.30
N LEU A 34 -3.07 3.21 -22.22
CA LEU A 34 -4.01 2.09 -22.12
C LEU A 34 -5.19 2.20 -23.11
N SER A 35 -5.61 3.42 -23.44
CA SER A 35 -6.73 3.66 -24.37
C SER A 35 -6.38 3.27 -25.81
N GLN A 36 -5.13 3.48 -26.22
CA GLN A 36 -4.63 3.28 -27.59
C GLN A 36 -4.14 1.85 -27.88
N MET A 37 -4.02 1.00 -26.86
CA MET A 37 -3.54 -0.38 -27.04
C MET A 37 -4.61 -1.30 -27.66
N PRO A 38 -4.20 -2.30 -28.48
CA PRO A 38 -5.10 -3.36 -28.94
C PRO A 38 -5.58 -4.24 -27.76
N ALA A 39 -6.72 -4.91 -27.93
CA ALA A 39 -7.38 -5.68 -26.86
C ALA A 39 -6.45 -6.67 -26.14
N MET A 40 -5.66 -7.46 -26.89
CA MET A 40 -4.69 -8.40 -26.33
C MET A 40 -3.62 -7.70 -25.47
N GLY A 41 -3.19 -6.50 -25.87
CA GLY A 41 -2.24 -5.69 -25.10
C GLY A 41 -2.83 -5.20 -23.77
N LYS A 42 -4.12 -4.84 -23.75
CA LYS A 42 -4.81 -4.40 -22.52
C LYS A 42 -4.90 -5.54 -21.49
N TYR A 43 -5.22 -6.76 -21.93
CA TYR A 43 -5.29 -7.92 -21.04
C TYR A 43 -3.92 -8.26 -20.45
N LEU A 44 -2.87 -8.28 -21.27
CA LEU A 44 -1.51 -8.53 -20.80
C LEU A 44 -1.08 -7.49 -19.76
N LYS A 45 -1.40 -6.22 -19.99
CA LYS A 45 -1.05 -5.12 -19.10
C LYS A 45 -1.78 -5.19 -17.76
N LEU A 46 -3.07 -5.58 -17.78
CA LEU A 46 -3.83 -5.82 -16.56
C LEU A 46 -3.22 -6.94 -15.72
N VAL A 47 -2.75 -8.02 -16.34
CA VAL A 47 -2.02 -9.09 -15.65
C VAL A 47 -0.70 -8.58 -15.07
N LEU A 48 0.05 -7.77 -15.81
CA LEU A 48 1.29 -7.16 -15.32
C LEU A 48 1.06 -6.24 -14.12
N PHE A 49 0.01 -5.41 -14.15
CA PHE A 49 -0.36 -4.55 -13.02
C PHE A 49 -0.80 -5.36 -11.80
N ALA A 50 -1.59 -6.41 -12.01
CA ALA A 50 -1.96 -7.35 -10.95
C ALA A 50 -0.73 -7.99 -10.30
N LEU A 51 0.20 -8.51 -11.11
CA LEU A 51 1.45 -9.10 -10.63
C LEU A 51 2.33 -8.06 -9.91
N GLY A 52 2.46 -6.86 -10.48
CA GLY A 52 3.23 -5.77 -9.88
C GLY A 52 2.70 -5.39 -8.49
N ALA A 53 1.38 -5.25 -8.34
CA ALA A 53 0.76 -4.96 -7.06
C ALA A 53 1.06 -6.07 -6.02
N LEU A 54 0.94 -7.34 -6.41
CA LEU A 54 1.26 -8.47 -5.52
C LEU A 54 2.73 -8.49 -5.11
N ILE A 55 3.64 -8.26 -6.06
CA ILE A 55 5.08 -8.27 -5.82
C ILE A 55 5.48 -7.12 -4.87
N ILE A 56 5.01 -5.90 -5.14
CA ILE A 56 5.30 -4.74 -4.29
C ILE A 56 4.80 -4.98 -2.86
N PHE A 57 3.56 -5.46 -2.72
CA PHE A 57 3.02 -5.79 -1.40
C PHE A 57 3.86 -6.85 -0.70
N ALA A 58 4.21 -7.94 -1.39
CA ALA A 58 4.98 -9.04 -0.82
C ALA A 58 6.37 -8.60 -0.37
N ILE A 59 7.05 -7.73 -1.14
CA ILE A 59 8.35 -7.18 -0.78
C ILE A 59 8.24 -6.32 0.48
N ILE A 60 7.34 -5.32 0.49
CA ILE A 60 7.21 -4.40 1.62
C ILE A 60 6.76 -5.16 2.88
N TYR A 61 5.76 -6.04 2.76
CA TYR A 61 5.26 -6.85 3.86
C TYR A 61 6.35 -7.81 4.38
N GLY A 62 7.09 -8.43 3.47
CA GLY A 62 8.21 -9.31 3.79
C GLY A 62 9.31 -8.59 4.57
N LEU A 63 9.67 -7.37 4.18
CA LEU A 63 10.64 -6.55 4.91
C LEU A 63 10.17 -6.22 6.33
N PHE A 64 8.90 -5.85 6.51
CA PHE A 64 8.35 -5.63 7.85
C PHE A 64 8.35 -6.90 8.71
N VAL A 65 7.99 -8.05 8.12
CA VAL A 65 8.01 -9.34 8.82
C VAL A 65 9.44 -9.74 9.23
N LEU A 66 10.44 -9.51 8.37
CA LEU A 66 11.84 -9.77 8.69
C LEU A 66 12.34 -8.88 9.83
N LEU A 67 11.98 -7.60 9.83
CA LEU A 67 12.32 -6.66 10.90
C LEU A 67 11.67 -7.03 12.24
N LEU A 68 10.45 -7.55 12.20
CA LEU A 68 9.67 -7.95 13.38
C LEU A 68 9.76 -9.44 13.71
N LYS A 69 10.71 -10.20 13.15
CA LYS A 69 10.77 -11.67 13.29
C LYS A 69 10.77 -12.18 14.73
N ASN A 70 11.21 -11.35 15.68
CA ASN A 70 11.31 -11.69 17.11
C ASN A 70 10.00 -11.44 17.89
N ASN A 71 8.96 -10.89 17.26
CA ASN A 71 7.69 -10.58 17.90
C ASN A 71 6.60 -11.59 17.53
N ASN A 72 5.63 -11.78 18.42
CA ASN A 72 4.45 -12.60 18.17
C ASN A 72 3.23 -11.72 17.91
N ASN A 73 2.21 -12.26 17.22
CA ASN A 73 0.87 -11.65 17.08
C ASN A 73 0.74 -10.29 16.35
N TYR A 74 1.79 -9.75 15.75
CA TYR A 74 1.72 -8.47 15.01
C TYR A 74 1.21 -8.60 13.55
N LYS A 75 1.37 -9.79 12.94
CA LYS A 75 1.15 -10.02 11.50
C LYS A 75 -0.25 -9.61 11.00
N PRO A 76 -1.35 -9.89 11.73
CA PRO A 76 -2.69 -9.46 11.32
C PRO A 76 -2.84 -7.95 11.27
N ALA A 77 -2.37 -7.25 12.32
CA ALA A 77 -2.47 -5.79 12.41
C ALA A 77 -1.63 -5.10 11.34
N LEU A 78 -0.40 -5.60 11.12
CA LEU A 78 0.47 -5.11 10.07
C LEU A 78 -0.18 -5.24 8.67
N LEU A 79 -0.76 -6.40 8.36
CA LEU A 79 -1.42 -6.63 7.08
C LEU A 79 -2.58 -5.67 6.86
N VAL A 80 -3.45 -5.50 7.86
CA VAL A 80 -4.60 -4.59 7.78
C VAL A 80 -4.15 -3.14 7.61
N ASN A 81 -3.19 -2.68 8.41
CA ASN A 81 -2.67 -1.32 8.32
C ASN A 81 -2.05 -1.05 6.95
N MET A 82 -1.22 -1.97 6.45
CA MET A 82 -0.60 -1.84 5.13
C MET A 82 -1.64 -1.81 4.02
N ALA A 83 -2.58 -2.75 4.01
CA ALA A 83 -3.58 -2.82 2.97
C ALA A 83 -4.46 -1.55 2.95
N LEU A 84 -4.91 -1.05 4.10
CA LEU A 84 -5.69 0.18 4.17
C LEU A 84 -4.91 1.41 3.68
N CYS A 85 -3.67 1.59 4.16
CA CYS A 85 -2.86 2.75 3.78
C CYS A 85 -2.45 2.73 2.31
N LEU A 86 -2.10 1.56 1.76
CA LEU A 86 -1.76 1.42 0.35
C LEU A 86 -3.01 1.51 -0.55
N ALA A 87 -4.17 1.06 -0.08
CA ALA A 87 -5.44 1.29 -0.79
C ALA A 87 -5.76 2.79 -0.86
N LEU A 88 -5.55 3.51 0.25
CA LEU A 88 -5.72 4.96 0.32
C LEU A 88 -4.73 5.68 -0.61
N ASP A 89 -3.49 5.21 -0.67
CA ASP A 89 -2.47 5.71 -1.61
C ASP A 89 -2.93 5.59 -3.07
N GLY A 90 -3.37 4.39 -3.47
CA GLY A 90 -3.88 4.14 -4.81
C GLY A 90 -5.11 4.99 -5.15
N LEU A 91 -6.03 5.15 -4.18
CA LEU A 91 -7.23 5.98 -4.31
C LEU A 91 -6.89 7.45 -4.51
N LEU A 92 -6.05 8.02 -3.65
CA LEU A 92 -5.66 9.42 -3.73
C LEU A 92 -4.87 9.70 -5.02
N SER A 93 -3.94 8.81 -5.38
CA SER A 93 -3.18 8.90 -6.64
C SER A 93 -4.11 8.89 -7.86
N ALA A 94 -5.11 7.99 -7.88
CA ALA A 94 -6.08 7.93 -8.96
C ALA A 94 -6.92 9.21 -9.05
N ILE A 95 -7.42 9.73 -7.93
CA ILE A 95 -8.20 10.97 -7.88
C ILE A 95 -7.38 12.14 -8.41
N VAL A 96 -6.13 12.31 -7.95
CA VAL A 96 -5.31 13.43 -8.41
C VAL A 96 -5.01 13.31 -9.90
N TYR A 97 -4.73 12.11 -10.40
CA TYR A 97 -4.51 11.90 -11.82
C TYR A 97 -5.76 12.21 -12.66
N LEU A 98 -6.95 11.81 -12.20
CA LEU A 98 -8.22 12.12 -12.89
C LEU A 98 -8.51 13.63 -12.95
N ILE A 99 -8.11 14.39 -11.93
CA ILE A 99 -8.33 15.84 -11.88
C ILE A 99 -7.25 16.58 -12.69
N ALA A 100 -5.98 16.23 -12.52
CA ALA A 100 -4.85 16.99 -13.03
C ALA A 100 -4.29 16.46 -14.36
N GLY A 101 -4.63 15.23 -14.76
CA GLY A 101 -4.10 14.55 -15.95
C GLY A 101 -2.61 14.22 -15.91
N LYS A 102 -1.93 14.53 -14.80
CA LYS A 102 -0.50 14.29 -14.57
C LYS A 102 -0.21 14.15 -13.09
N SER A 103 0.75 13.29 -12.76
CA SER A 103 1.39 13.24 -11.44
C SER A 103 2.66 14.10 -11.46
N ASN A 104 2.91 14.83 -10.37
CA ASN A 104 4.17 15.55 -10.14
C ASN A 104 4.70 15.14 -8.75
N ILE A 105 6.00 15.30 -8.51
CA ILE A 105 6.66 14.93 -7.26
C ILE A 105 6.00 15.55 -6.03
N TRP A 106 5.45 16.76 -6.14
CA TRP A 106 4.70 17.43 -5.06
C TRP A 106 3.40 16.71 -4.72
N VAL A 107 2.68 16.22 -5.73
CA VAL A 107 1.46 15.43 -5.55
C VAL A 107 1.81 14.09 -4.91
N ASN A 108 2.80 13.39 -5.47
CA ASN A 108 3.25 12.11 -4.92
C ASN A 108 3.76 12.27 -3.48
N GLY A 109 4.40 13.40 -3.17
CA GLY A 109 4.82 13.74 -1.82
C GLY A 109 3.65 13.90 -0.85
N ILE A 110 2.59 14.61 -1.22
CA ILE A 110 1.41 14.78 -0.37
C ILE A 110 0.67 13.44 -0.20
N VAL A 111 0.43 12.72 -1.30
CA VAL A 111 -0.27 11.43 -1.28
C VAL A 111 0.50 10.42 -0.44
N GLY A 112 1.80 10.27 -0.70
CA GLY A 112 2.70 9.40 0.05
C GLY A 112 2.81 9.79 1.53
N PHE A 113 2.81 11.09 1.86
CA PHE A 113 2.84 11.54 3.25
C PHE A 113 1.57 11.13 4.01
N ILE A 114 0.40 11.26 3.37
CA ILE A 114 -0.88 10.87 3.98
C ILE A 114 -0.96 9.35 4.13
N SER A 115 -0.60 8.60 3.09
CA SER A 115 -0.71 7.14 3.08
C SER A 115 0.35 6.48 3.95
N LEU A 116 1.64 6.70 3.65
CA LEU A 116 2.78 6.08 4.34
C LEU A 116 3.05 6.72 5.70
N GLY A 117 2.83 8.04 5.86
CA GLY A 117 2.82 8.65 7.19
C GLY A 117 1.67 8.12 8.06
N GLY A 118 0.50 7.90 7.46
CA GLY A 118 -0.61 7.19 8.09
C GLY A 118 -0.24 5.77 8.51
N LEU A 119 0.48 5.03 7.65
CA LEU A 119 0.96 3.68 7.93
C LEU A 119 1.93 3.67 9.13
N ALA A 120 2.88 4.60 9.16
CA ALA A 120 3.81 4.75 10.27
C ALA A 120 3.07 5.02 11.59
N LEU A 121 2.10 5.94 11.57
CA LEU A 121 1.31 6.30 12.75
C LEU A 121 0.41 5.15 13.22
N LEU A 122 -0.27 4.46 12.31
CA LEU A 122 -1.10 3.30 12.64
C LEU A 122 -0.24 2.19 13.22
N ASN A 123 0.88 1.86 12.60
CA ASN A 123 1.80 0.86 13.11
C ASN A 123 2.35 1.23 14.49
N TRP A 124 2.69 2.51 14.71
CA TRP A 124 3.14 2.99 16.01
C TRP A 124 2.10 2.78 17.12
N LYS A 125 0.83 3.09 16.82
CA LYS A 125 -0.27 3.00 17.81
C LYS A 125 -0.80 1.59 18.02
N THR A 126 -0.77 0.75 17.00
CA THR A 126 -1.56 -0.50 16.98
C THR A 126 -0.71 -1.77 17.00
N LEU A 127 0.57 -1.69 16.67
CA LEU A 127 1.47 -2.84 16.84
C LEU A 127 1.89 -2.98 18.31
N GLU A 128 1.57 -4.14 18.88
CA GLU A 128 2.01 -4.57 20.21
C GLU A 128 3.45 -5.13 20.14
N VAL A 129 4.40 -4.27 19.77
CA VAL A 129 5.84 -4.61 19.67
C VAL A 129 6.69 -3.63 20.48
N PRO A 130 7.92 -4.00 20.89
CA PRO A 130 8.82 -3.10 21.61
C PRO A 130 9.10 -1.80 20.86
N GLN A 131 9.40 -0.74 21.60
CA GLN A 131 9.67 0.59 21.01
C GLN A 131 10.82 0.58 19.99
N SER A 132 11.87 -0.23 20.22
CA SER A 132 12.99 -0.40 19.28
C SER A 132 12.51 -0.90 17.91
N ASP A 133 11.54 -1.81 17.89
CA ASP A 133 10.99 -2.36 16.66
C ASP A 133 9.99 -1.43 15.99
N LYS A 134 9.23 -0.64 16.76
CA LYS A 134 8.41 0.46 16.21
C LYS A 134 9.26 1.49 15.46
N ILE A 135 10.44 1.81 15.99
CA ILE A 135 11.39 2.70 15.32
C ILE A 135 11.88 2.08 14.00
N LYS A 136 12.28 0.80 13.98
CA LYS A 136 12.71 0.12 12.75
C LYS A 136 11.66 0.17 11.65
N ILE A 137 10.39 -0.08 12.01
CA ILE A 137 9.26 0.03 11.09
C ILE A 137 9.12 1.45 10.55
N THR A 138 9.14 2.44 11.44
CA THR A 138 8.98 3.85 11.05
C THR A 138 10.10 4.29 10.09
N VAL A 139 11.34 3.87 10.34
CA VAL A 139 12.47 4.12 9.44
C VAL A 139 12.26 3.45 8.09
N LEU A 140 11.83 2.17 8.07
CA LEU A 140 11.53 1.49 6.82
C LEU A 140 10.40 2.20 6.05
N THR A 141 9.33 2.63 6.73
CA THR A 141 8.25 3.39 6.10
C THR A 141 8.74 4.70 5.51
N ALA A 142 9.66 5.40 6.18
CA ALA A 142 10.29 6.61 5.65
C ALA A 142 11.14 6.33 4.40
N ILE A 143 11.89 5.23 4.38
CA ILE A 143 12.66 4.81 3.19
C ILE A 143 11.70 4.51 2.03
N VAL A 144 10.63 3.74 2.27
CA VAL A 144 9.61 3.44 1.26
C VAL A 144 8.95 4.73 0.75
N PHE A 145 8.70 5.70 1.62
CA PHE A 145 8.18 7.01 1.22
C PHE A 145 9.13 7.73 0.27
N VAL A 146 10.42 7.83 0.61
CA VAL A 146 11.40 8.47 -0.28
C VAL A 146 11.49 7.75 -1.64
N LEU A 147 11.46 6.42 -1.64
CA LEU A 147 11.46 5.64 -2.89
C LEU A 147 10.20 5.87 -3.73
N SER A 148 9.05 6.09 -3.10
CA SER A 148 7.78 6.36 -3.80
C SER A 148 7.69 7.74 -4.47
N LEU A 149 8.64 8.65 -4.20
CA LEU A 149 8.67 9.97 -4.83
C LEU A 149 9.22 9.95 -6.26
N PHE A 150 9.92 8.88 -6.64
CA PHE A 150 10.60 8.71 -7.93
C PHE A 150 9.82 7.74 -8.82
#